data_AF-A0A8D8QE55-F1
#
_entry.id   AF-A0A8D8QE55-F1
#
_cell.length_a   1.000
_cell.length_b   1.000
_cell.length_c   1.000
_cell.angle_alpha   90.00
_cell.angle_beta   90.00
_cell.angle_gamma   90.00
#
_symmetry.space_group_name_H-M   'P 1'
#
loop_
_entity.id
_entity.type
_entity.pdbx_description
1 polymer ?
#
loop_
_entity_poly.entity_id
_entity_poly.type
_entity_poly.pdbx_seq_one_letter_code
_entity_poly.pdbx_strand_id
1 'polypeptide(L)'
;MFGWTQEESRMSVFIFFNSINLQHCFCSFSDSFVCKYCNTLIYQNDLLMHCTNCAYMKRPNTEYRFVCFDCNYHTFIKGSMVQHIRKHTGETPYKCNLCPYISKYASDVSKHIKIRHSTK
;
A
#
# COMPACT_ATOMS: atom_id res chain seq x y z
N MET A 1 33.78 -19.68 -5.09
CA MET A 1 32.55 -20.49 -5.26
C MET A 1 31.61 -20.15 -4.12
N PHE A 2 30.29 -20.20 -4.36
CA PHE A 2 29.19 -19.52 -3.65
C PHE A 2 29.09 -18.02 -4.02
N GLY A 3 28.07 -17.47 -4.70
CA GLY A 3 26.80 -18.01 -5.20
C GLY A 3 25.61 -17.21 -4.65
N TRP A 4 25.04 -16.31 -5.46
CA TRP A 4 23.69 -15.71 -5.38
C TRP A 4 23.39 -14.78 -4.16
N THR A 5 22.43 -13.84 -4.13
CA THR A 5 21.24 -13.51 -4.94
C THR A 5 20.87 -12.02 -4.79
N GLN A 6 20.16 -11.51 -5.79
CA GLN A 6 19.42 -10.26 -5.87
C GLN A 6 18.23 -10.24 -4.89
N GLU A 7 18.22 -9.33 -3.90
CA GLU A 7 17.05 -9.09 -3.03
C GLU A 7 17.19 -7.76 -2.26
N GLU A 8 16.88 -6.64 -2.91
CA GLU A 8 16.52 -5.40 -2.18
C GLU A 8 15.04 -5.12 -2.41
N SER A 9 14.24 -5.81 -1.61
CA SER A 9 12.87 -5.41 -1.33
C SER A 9 12.76 -5.18 0.18
N ARG A 10 12.18 -4.03 0.54
CA ARG A 10 11.78 -3.56 1.90
C ARG A 10 12.76 -2.64 2.61
N MET A 11 12.36 -1.39 2.80
CA MET A 11 12.64 -0.65 4.04
C MET A 11 11.36 0.06 4.49
N SER A 12 10.71 -0.52 5.49
CA SER A 12 9.69 0.12 6.32
C SER A 12 10.15 0.02 7.76
N VAL A 13 11.01 0.93 8.21
CA VAL A 13 11.28 1.18 9.63
C VAL A 13 11.66 2.66 9.78
N PHE A 14 10.85 3.43 10.51
CA PHE A 14 11.26 4.73 11.02
C PHE A 14 12.31 4.52 12.11
N ILE A 15 13.54 4.95 11.89
CA ILE A 15 14.52 5.19 12.97
C ILE A 15 15.10 6.59 12.77
N PHE A 16 14.87 7.46 13.76
CA PHE A 16 15.52 8.77 13.87
C PHE A 16 17.01 8.56 14.18
N PHE A 17 17.89 9.16 13.37
CA PHE A 17 19.22 9.53 13.82
C PHE A 17 19.56 10.96 13.37
N ASN A 18 19.99 11.75 14.35
CA ASN A 18 20.37 13.15 14.24
C ASN A 18 21.86 13.27 13.85
N SER A 19 22.17 14.30 13.05
CA SER A 19 23.47 14.95 12.77
C SER A 19 24.51 14.06 12.03
N ILE A 20 25.11 14.45 10.90
CA ILE A 20 25.85 15.68 10.58
C ILE A 20 25.95 15.83 9.03
N ASN A 21 25.65 17.03 8.52
CA ASN A 21 26.03 17.66 7.23
C ASN A 21 26.35 16.78 5.99
N LEU A 22 25.45 16.78 5.01
CA LEU A 22 25.71 17.09 3.59
C LEU A 22 24.35 17.44 2.95
N GLN A 23 24.31 18.45 2.09
CA GLN A 23 23.11 19.01 1.43
C GLN A 23 22.29 17.97 0.66
N HIS A 24 21.44 17.23 1.34
CA HIS A 24 20.29 16.59 0.72
C HIS A 24 19.07 17.29 1.27
N CYS A 25 18.46 18.09 0.40
CA CYS A 25 17.16 18.70 0.59
C CYS A 25 16.22 17.62 1.15
N PHE A 26 15.71 17.79 2.37
CA PHE A 26 14.57 17.02 2.88
C PHE A 26 13.35 17.44 2.07
N CYS A 27 13.31 17.04 0.80
CA CYS A 27 12.11 17.12 -0.01
C CYS A 27 11.11 16.19 0.66
N SER A 28 9.99 16.75 1.11
CA SER A 28 8.87 16.02 1.69
C SER A 28 8.62 14.77 0.84
N PHE A 29 8.87 13.58 1.40
CA PHE A 29 8.68 12.30 0.73
C PHE A 29 7.22 12.22 0.25
N SER A 30 6.97 12.59 -1.00
CA SER A 30 5.71 12.27 -1.65
C SER A 30 5.74 10.76 -1.87
N ASP A 31 4.90 10.01 -1.16
CA ASP A 31 4.77 8.56 -1.35
C ASP A 31 4.35 8.27 -2.80
N SER A 32 5.35 8.03 -3.65
CA SER A 32 5.22 7.77 -5.08
C SER A 32 5.59 6.33 -5.37
N PHE A 33 4.81 5.68 -6.21
CA PHE A 33 4.92 4.28 -6.60
C PHE A 33 5.20 4.20 -8.10
N VAL A 34 5.94 3.19 -8.54
CA VAL A 34 6.21 2.97 -9.97
C VAL A 34 5.31 1.85 -10.48
N CYS A 35 4.60 2.09 -11.58
CA CYS A 35 3.85 1.03 -12.25
C CYS A 35 4.79 0.01 -12.88
N LYS A 36 4.62 -1.28 -12.61
CA LYS A 36 5.40 -2.36 -13.24
C LYS A 36 5.18 -2.49 -14.75
N TYR A 37 4.07 -1.96 -15.26
CA TYR A 37 3.64 -2.17 -16.65
C TYR A 37 3.97 -1.00 -17.57
N CYS A 38 3.84 0.23 -17.10
CA CYS A 38 4.11 1.45 -17.88
C CYS A 38 5.28 2.28 -17.35
N ASN A 39 5.89 1.87 -16.23
CA ASN A 39 7.02 2.54 -15.58
C ASN A 39 6.77 4.01 -15.20
N THR A 40 5.52 4.45 -15.13
CA THR A 40 5.17 5.81 -14.69
C THR A 40 5.17 5.90 -13.16
N LEU A 41 5.62 7.04 -12.65
CA LEU A 41 5.43 7.42 -11.24
C LEU A 41 3.96 7.74 -10.98
N ILE A 42 3.42 7.22 -9.88
CA ILE A 42 2.03 7.35 -9.45
C ILE A 42 2.04 7.79 -7.99
N TYR A 43 1.28 8.83 -7.65
CA TYR A 43 1.10 9.21 -6.25
C TYR A 43 0.00 8.37 -5.58
N GLN A 44 0.07 8.23 -4.27
CA GLN A 44 -0.88 7.44 -3.47
C GLN A 44 -2.36 7.72 -3.80
N ASN A 45 -2.74 9.00 -3.95
CA ASN A 45 -4.11 9.41 -4.28
C ASN A 45 -4.56 8.98 -5.69
N ASP A 46 -3.60 8.79 -6.61
CA ASP A 46 -3.87 8.45 -8.01
C ASP A 46 -3.79 6.94 -8.29
N LEU A 47 -3.34 6.13 -7.31
CA LEU A 47 -3.16 4.68 -7.47
C LEU A 47 -4.42 4.00 -8.00
N LEU A 48 -5.60 4.33 -7.46
CA LEU A 48 -6.85 3.71 -7.89
C LEU A 48 -7.23 4.09 -9.32
N MET A 49 -7.02 5.36 -9.68
CA MET A 49 -7.26 5.86 -11.04
C MET A 49 -6.30 5.18 -12.02
N HIS A 50 -5.03 5.05 -11.64
CA HIS A 50 -4.03 4.36 -12.44
C HIS A 50 -4.37 2.87 -12.63
N CYS A 51 -4.74 2.16 -11.57
CA CYS A 51 -5.21 0.77 -11.60
C CYS A 51 -6.42 0.54 -12.51
N THR A 52 -7.16 1.61 -12.83
CA THR A 52 -8.31 1.56 -13.72
C THR A 52 -7.94 1.90 -15.17
N ASN A 53 -7.10 2.92 -15.36
CA ASN A 53 -6.90 3.57 -16.67
C ASN A 53 -5.58 3.24 -17.37
N CYS A 54 -4.64 2.55 -16.72
CA CYS A 54 -3.37 2.23 -17.35
C CYS A 54 -3.55 1.30 -18.56
N ALA A 55 -3.22 1.82 -19.75
CA ALA A 55 -3.32 1.10 -21.02
C ALA A 55 -2.38 -0.11 -21.12
N TYR A 56 -1.29 -0.14 -20.33
CA TYR A 56 -0.29 -1.21 -20.36
C TYR A 56 -0.65 -2.39 -19.46
N MET A 57 -1.61 -2.22 -18.55
CA MET A 57 -2.06 -3.30 -17.67
C MET A 57 -3.07 -4.20 -18.40
N LYS A 58 -2.71 -5.47 -18.59
CA LYS A 58 -3.57 -6.46 -19.26
C LYS A 58 -4.83 -6.72 -18.43
N ARG A 59 -5.99 -6.40 -19.01
CA ARG A 59 -7.31 -6.70 -18.44
C ARG A 59 -7.71 -8.13 -18.83
N PRO A 60 -8.08 -9.00 -17.88
CA PRO A 60 -8.53 -10.36 -18.21
C PRO A 60 -9.79 -10.37 -19.09
N ASN A 61 -10.74 -9.47 -18.82
CA ASN A 61 -11.94 -9.23 -19.61
C ASN A 61 -12.48 -7.80 -19.37
N THR A 62 -13.63 -7.46 -19.95
CA THR A 62 -14.26 -6.14 -19.80
C THR A 62 -14.87 -5.88 -18.42
N GLU A 63 -15.13 -6.92 -17.63
CA GLU A 63 -15.69 -6.80 -16.27
C GLU A 63 -14.61 -6.50 -15.22
N TYR A 64 -13.40 -7.05 -15.37
CA TYR A 64 -12.26 -6.84 -14.48
C TYR A 64 -11.58 -5.49 -14.75
N ARG A 65 -12.27 -4.41 -14.42
CA ARG A 65 -11.84 -3.03 -14.65
C ARG A 65 -10.63 -2.61 -13.83
N PHE A 66 -10.45 -3.18 -12.63
CA PHE A 66 -9.36 -2.82 -11.73
C PHE A 66 -8.26 -3.88 -11.78
N VAL A 67 -7.06 -3.49 -12.19
CA VAL A 67 -5.85 -4.35 -12.15
C VAL A 67 -4.77 -3.63 -11.37
N CYS A 68 -4.04 -4.37 -10.53
CA CYS A 68 -3.00 -3.80 -9.69
C CYS A 68 -1.78 -3.39 -10.51
N PHE A 69 -1.18 -2.25 -10.16
CA PHE A 69 0.01 -1.69 -10.81
C PHE A 69 1.30 -2.47 -10.53
N ASP A 70 1.33 -3.30 -9.47
CA ASP A 70 2.54 -3.96 -8.94
C ASP A 70 2.45 -5.50 -8.94
N CYS A 71 1.23 -6.07 -8.97
CA CYS A 71 1.03 -7.51 -8.99
C CYS A 71 -0.14 -7.95 -9.89
N ASN A 72 -0.34 -9.26 -10.02
CA ASN A 72 -1.35 -9.84 -10.92
C ASN A 72 -2.80 -9.79 -10.38
N TYR A 73 -3.04 -9.13 -9.25
CA TYR A 73 -4.38 -9.03 -8.67
C TYR A 73 -5.30 -8.16 -9.53
N HIS A 74 -6.54 -8.61 -9.70
CA HIS A 74 -7.57 -7.89 -10.42
C HIS A 74 -8.95 -8.13 -9.80
N THR A 75 -9.85 -7.19 -9.97
CA THR A 75 -11.22 -7.26 -9.45
C THR A 75 -12.17 -6.39 -10.26
N PHE A 76 -13.46 -6.69 -10.21
CA PHE A 76 -14.53 -5.85 -10.74
C PHE A 76 -15.03 -4.83 -9.69
N ILE A 77 -14.61 -4.94 -8.42
CA ILE A 77 -15.11 -4.13 -7.31
C ILE A 77 -14.07 -3.08 -6.89
N LYS A 78 -14.44 -1.79 -6.96
CA LYS A 78 -13.59 -0.66 -6.54
C LYS A 78 -13.08 -0.80 -5.10
N GLY A 79 -13.97 -1.12 -4.16
CA GLY A 79 -13.63 -1.26 -2.74
C GLY A 79 -12.59 -2.36 -2.49
N SER A 80 -12.68 -3.47 -3.22
CA SER A 80 -11.70 -4.56 -3.14
C SER A 80 -10.33 -4.12 -3.66
N MET A 81 -10.27 -3.31 -4.73
CA MET A 81 -9.01 -2.77 -5.22
C MET A 81 -8.40 -1.76 -4.22
N VAL A 82 -9.20 -0.88 -3.62
CA VAL A 82 -8.72 0.05 -2.58
C VAL A 82 -8.12 -0.71 -1.41
N GLN A 83 -8.82 -1.74 -0.91
CA GLN A 83 -8.30 -2.58 0.17
C GLN A 83 -7.04 -3.35 -0.24
N HIS A 84 -6.99 -3.84 -1.47
CA HIS A 84 -5.83 -4.52 -2.02
C HIS A 84 -4.59 -3.59 -2.06
N ILE A 85 -4.74 -2.36 -2.55
CA ILE A 85 -3.65 -1.38 -2.67
C ILE A 85 -2.97 -1.10 -1.31
N ARG A 86 -3.70 -1.18 -0.20
CA ARG A 86 -3.13 -1.04 1.17
C ARG A 86 -2.07 -2.09 1.51
N LYS A 87 -2.00 -3.19 0.77
CA LYS A 87 -0.91 -4.16 0.89
C LYS A 87 0.41 -3.61 0.36
N HIS A 88 0.35 -2.76 -0.67
CA HIS A 88 1.52 -2.10 -1.28
C HIS A 88 1.88 -0.80 -0.54
N THR A 89 0.88 0.03 -0.20
CA THR A 89 1.13 1.32 0.48
C THR A 89 1.41 1.18 1.97
N GLY A 90 1.01 0.06 2.58
CA GLY A 90 1.14 -0.13 4.03
C GLY A 90 0.13 0.65 4.88
N GLU A 91 -0.79 1.40 4.26
CA GLU A 91 -1.82 2.18 4.97
C GLU A 91 -2.64 1.33 5.97
N THR A 92 -2.75 1.84 7.20
CA THR A 92 -3.54 1.27 8.29
C THR A 92 -4.52 2.30 8.84
N PRO A 93 -5.61 2.60 8.09
CA PRO A 93 -6.46 3.74 8.41
C PRO A 93 -7.39 3.52 9.61
N TYR A 94 -7.64 2.27 10.02
CA TYR A 94 -8.61 1.98 11.06
C TYR A 94 -7.94 1.85 12.41
N LYS A 95 -8.24 2.78 13.31
CA LYS A 95 -7.76 2.79 14.70
C LYS A 95 -8.88 2.35 15.64
N CYS A 96 -8.54 1.60 16.66
CA CYS A 96 -9.42 1.42 17.80
C CYS A 96 -9.54 2.75 18.56
N ASN A 97 -10.74 3.09 19.01
CA ASN A 97 -10.99 4.28 19.82
C ASN A 97 -10.75 4.06 21.32
N LEU A 98 -10.50 2.82 21.74
CA LEU A 98 -10.32 2.44 23.15
C LEU A 98 -8.88 2.08 23.49
N CYS A 99 -8.04 1.79 22.49
CA CYS A 99 -6.62 1.50 22.70
C CYS A 99 -5.78 1.83 21.43
N PRO A 100 -4.44 1.76 21.51
CA PRO A 100 -3.55 2.02 20.37
C PRO A 100 -3.58 1.00 19.23
N TYR A 101 -4.51 0.04 19.22
CA TYR A 101 -4.62 -0.96 18.16
C TYR A 101 -5.00 -0.32 16.82
N ILE A 102 -4.32 -0.71 15.74
CA ILE A 102 -4.55 -0.23 14.38
C ILE A 102 -4.64 -1.43 13.43
N SER A 103 -5.53 -1.36 12.44
CA SER A 103 -5.63 -2.35 11.37
C SER A 103 -5.82 -1.72 9.99
N LYS A 104 -5.49 -2.52 8.97
CA LYS A 104 -5.76 -2.26 7.54
C LYS A 104 -7.24 -2.42 7.18
N TYR A 105 -8.02 -3.15 7.99
CA TYR A 105 -9.42 -3.47 7.74
C TYR A 105 -10.33 -3.09 8.91
N ALA A 106 -11.50 -2.52 8.60
CA ALA A 106 -12.49 -2.14 9.61
C ALA A 106 -13.05 -3.36 10.35
N SER A 107 -13.22 -4.48 9.65
CA SER A 107 -13.68 -5.75 10.22
C SER A 107 -12.80 -6.22 11.37
N ASP A 108 -11.51 -5.96 11.29
CA ASP A 108 -10.54 -6.41 12.30
C ASP A 108 -10.63 -5.55 13.55
N VAL A 109 -10.81 -4.24 13.38
CA VAL A 109 -11.08 -3.33 14.51
C VAL A 109 -12.40 -3.70 15.19
N SER A 110 -13.46 -3.98 14.42
CA SER A 110 -14.74 -4.41 14.99
C SER A 110 -14.62 -5.72 15.79
N LYS A 111 -13.89 -6.71 15.26
CA LYS A 111 -13.61 -7.97 15.98
C LYS A 111 -12.76 -7.71 17.23
N HIS A 112 -11.73 -6.88 17.10
CA HIS A 112 -10.87 -6.48 18.20
C HIS A 112 -11.67 -5.85 19.34
N ILE A 113 -12.54 -4.88 19.05
CA ILE A 113 -13.38 -4.22 20.06
C ILE A 113 -14.28 -5.25 20.76
N LYS A 114 -14.95 -6.13 20.00
CA LYS A 114 -15.82 -7.17 20.58
C LYS A 114 -15.05 -8.11 21.51
N ILE A 115 -13.81 -8.47 21.19
CA ILE A 115 -13.04 -9.45 21.99
C ILE A 115 -12.31 -8.79 23.16
N ARG A 116 -11.75 -7.60 22.95
CA ARG A 116 -10.83 -6.94 23.91
C ARG A 116 -11.50 -5.85 24.73
N HIS A 117 -12.64 -5.34 24.28
CA HIS A 117 -13.34 -4.23 24.89
C HIS A 117 -14.85 -4.49 25.01
N SER A 118 -15.29 -5.76 25.02
CA SER A 118 -16.66 -6.07 25.41
C SER A 118 -16.90 -5.58 26.83
N THR A 119 -17.59 -4.46 26.95
CA THR A 119 -18.16 -3.98 28.20
C THR A 119 -19.26 -4.97 28.59
N LYS A 120 -19.08 -5.65 29.72
CA LYS A 120 -20.20 -6.28 30.43
C LYS A 120 -21.17 -5.20 30.91
#